data_AF-A0AAW2X239-F1
#
_entry.id   AF-A0AAW2X239-F1
#
_cell.length_a   1.000
_cell.length_b   1.000
_cell.length_c   1.000
_cell.angle_alpha   90.00
_cell.angle_beta   90.00
_cell.angle_gamma   90.00
#
_symmetry.space_group_name_H-M   'P 1'
#
loop_
_entity.id
_entity.type
_entity.pdbx_description
1 polymer ?
#
loop_
_entity_poly.entity_id
_entity_poly.type
_entity_poly.pdbx_seq_one_letter_code
_entity_poly.pdbx_strand_id
1 'polypeptide(L)'
;MSAQRNIDVVRLFSKLPDPKSTIIWTVLISGSAQNDNGEEALLWYREMRSHNAMPDQATFASILKAFLGLASLEDGRKIYFFIFHIGYDKDELTGSALVDMYAKCGDMKSSAKVF
;
A
#
# COMPACT_ATOMS: atom_id res chain seq x y z
N MET A 1 9.75 17.75 9.87
CA MET A 1 9.03 17.20 11.04
C MET A 1 8.47 15.79 10.79
N SER A 2 8.03 15.45 9.58
CA SER A 2 7.60 14.08 9.21
C SER A 2 8.72 13.02 9.28
N ALA A 3 9.92 13.34 8.82
CA ALA A 3 11.05 12.39 8.82
C ALA A 3 11.45 11.89 10.22
N GLN A 4 11.43 12.76 11.24
CA GLN A 4 11.77 12.38 12.62
C GLN A 4 10.72 11.43 13.22
N ARG A 5 9.42 11.71 12.97
CA ARG A 5 8.31 10.84 13.37
C ARG A 5 8.44 9.45 12.74
N ASN A 6 8.84 9.37 11.48
CA ASN A 6 9.02 8.09 10.79
C ASN A 6 10.21 7.29 11.36
N ILE A 7 11.32 7.94 11.68
CA ILE A 7 12.47 7.29 12.33
C ILE A 7 12.09 6.72 13.71
N ASP A 8 11.33 7.47 14.51
CA ASP A 8 10.95 7.04 15.87
C ASP A 8 10.00 5.84 15.83
N VAL A 9 9.08 5.82 14.87
CA VAL A 9 8.13 4.73 14.65
C VAL A 9 8.85 3.45 14.19
N VAL A 10 9.77 3.53 13.21
CA VAL A 10 10.60 2.39 12.78
C VAL A 10 11.45 1.86 13.94
N ARG A 11 12.04 2.76 14.73
CA ARG A 11 12.88 2.41 15.87
C ARG A 11 12.09 1.80 17.03
N LEU A 12 10.83 2.17 17.19
CA LEU A 12 9.93 1.52 18.14
C LEU A 12 9.61 0.09 17.68
N PHE A 13 9.35 -0.10 16.38
CA PHE A 13 9.00 -1.39 15.82
C PHE A 13 10.17 -2.36 15.69
N SER A 14 11.39 -1.88 15.50
CA SER A 14 12.59 -2.74 15.54
C SER A 14 12.83 -3.38 16.92
N LYS A 15 12.15 -2.90 17.96
CA LYS A 15 12.16 -3.51 19.30
C LYS A 15 11.05 -4.55 19.50
N LEU A 16 10.13 -4.71 18.55
CA LEU A 16 9.08 -5.72 18.66
C LEU A 16 9.62 -7.11 18.29
N PRO A 17 9.01 -8.18 18.84
CA PRO A 17 9.51 -9.54 18.66
C PRO A 17 9.50 -10.03 17.20
N ASP A 18 8.65 -9.44 16.36
CA ASP A 18 8.53 -9.79 14.94
C ASP A 18 8.49 -8.53 14.04
N PRO A 19 9.64 -8.10 13.49
CA PRO A 19 9.71 -6.98 12.55
C PRO A 19 9.04 -7.27 11.19
N LYS A 20 8.61 -8.52 10.93
CA LYS A 20 7.89 -8.90 9.71
C LYS A 20 6.37 -8.95 9.89
N SER A 21 5.86 -8.57 11.07
CA SER A 21 4.42 -8.60 11.33
C SER A 21 3.65 -7.73 10.35
N THR A 22 2.91 -8.37 9.45
CA THR A 22 2.05 -7.73 8.44
C THR A 22 1.06 -6.77 9.08
N ILE A 23 0.56 -7.09 10.28
CA ILE A 23 -0.40 -6.26 11.02
C ILE A 23 0.19 -4.87 11.30
N ILE A 24 1.45 -4.79 11.73
CA ILE A 24 2.10 -3.52 12.08
C ILE A 24 2.23 -2.63 10.86
N TRP A 25 2.73 -3.19 9.76
CA TRP A 25 2.88 -2.48 8.51
C TRP A 25 1.53 -2.00 7.97
N THR A 26 0.50 -2.84 8.07
CA THR A 26 -0.88 -2.48 7.68
C THR A 26 -1.41 -1.31 8.49
N VAL A 27 -1.15 -1.28 9.80
CA VAL A 27 -1.56 -0.14 10.66
C VAL A 27 -0.88 1.15 10.23
N LEU A 28 0.42 1.11 9.91
CA LEU A 28 1.14 2.30 9.44
C LEU A 28 0.62 2.80 8.10
N ILE A 29 0.49 1.90 7.13
CA ILE A 29 0.04 2.22 5.78
C ILE A 29 -1.39 2.77 5.83
N SER A 30 -2.30 2.11 6.54
CA SER A 30 -3.68 2.55 6.68
C SER A 30 -3.81 3.88 7.43
N GLY A 31 -3.01 4.10 8.47
CA GLY A 31 -2.99 5.35 9.21
C GLY A 31 -2.50 6.53 8.36
N SER A 32 -1.47 6.33 7.53
CA SER A 32 -1.00 7.36 6.60
C SER A 32 -1.98 7.59 5.46
N ALA A 33 -2.58 6.54 4.90
CA ALA A 33 -3.57 6.63 3.83
C ALA A 33 -4.85 7.38 4.24
N GLN A 34 -5.28 7.25 5.51
CA GLN A 34 -6.46 7.93 6.04
C GLN A 34 -6.26 9.42 6.30
N ASN A 35 -5.02 9.88 6.43
CA ASN A 35 -4.68 11.28 6.68
C ASN A 35 -4.25 12.01 5.38
N ASP A 36 -4.73 11.52 4.23
CA ASP A 36 -4.38 11.99 2.87
C ASP A 36 -2.85 12.06 2.59
N ASN A 37 -2.04 11.35 3.37
CA ASN A 37 -0.59 11.35 3.23
C ASN A 37 -0.13 10.16 2.39
N GLY A 38 -0.47 10.21 1.10
CA GLY A 38 -0.20 9.12 0.18
C GLY A 38 1.29 8.76 0.07
N GLU A 39 2.16 9.76 0.02
CA GLU A 39 3.61 9.55 -0.07
C GLU A 39 4.16 8.77 1.12
N GLU A 40 3.67 9.06 2.33
CA GLU A 40 4.06 8.36 3.54
C GLU A 40 3.54 6.92 3.57
N ALA A 41 2.31 6.69 3.10
CA ALA A 41 1.80 5.33 2.94
C ALA A 41 2.68 4.51 1.97
N LEU A 42 3.12 5.11 0.85
CA LEU A 42 4.04 4.48 -0.08
C LEU A 42 5.42 4.22 0.52
N LEU A 43 5.93 5.14 1.34
CA LEU A 43 7.16 4.93 2.08
C LEU A 43 7.04 3.70 2.99
N TRP A 44 5.96 3.59 3.76
CA TRP A 44 5.74 2.44 4.63
C TRP A 44 5.58 1.13 3.88
N TYR A 45 4.90 1.15 2.74
CA TYR A 45 4.83 -0.02 1.87
C TYR A 45 6.23 -0.42 1.37
N ARG A 46 7.06 0.53 0.94
CA ARG A 46 8.44 0.25 0.49
C ARG A 46 9.31 -0.34 1.60
N GLU A 47 9.22 0.19 2.82
CA GLU A 47 9.92 -0.35 3.99
C GLU A 47 9.42 -1.75 4.37
N MET A 48 8.10 -1.98 4.36
CA MET A 48 7.55 -3.32 4.56
C MET A 48 8.18 -4.34 3.60
N ARG A 49 8.28 -3.96 2.31
CA ARG A 49 8.87 -4.80 1.26
C ARG A 49 10.38 -5.00 1.45
N SER A 50 11.13 -3.97 1.86
CA SER A 50 12.58 -4.07 2.12
C SER A 50 12.90 -5.03 3.27
N HIS A 51 12.00 -5.11 4.25
CA HIS A 51 12.06 -6.05 5.37
C HIS A 51 11.56 -7.47 5.03
N ASN A 52 11.23 -7.75 3.77
CA ASN A 52 10.65 -9.01 3.29
C ASN A 52 9.33 -9.40 4.00
N ALA A 53 8.57 -8.42 4.49
CA ALA A 53 7.23 -8.66 5.00
C ALA A 53 6.23 -8.75 3.84
N MET A 54 5.29 -9.69 3.92
CA MET A 54 4.27 -9.88 2.89
C MET A 54 3.02 -9.05 3.19
N PRO A 55 2.61 -8.17 2.26
CA PRO A 55 1.32 -7.50 2.33
C PRO A 55 0.19 -8.51 2.12
N ASP A 56 -0.92 -8.23 2.79
CA ASP A 56 -2.18 -8.94 2.69
C ASP A 56 -3.26 -8.04 2.03
N GLN A 57 -4.49 -8.54 1.97
CA GLN A 57 -5.63 -7.84 1.37
C GLN A 57 -5.84 -6.45 2.02
N ALA A 58 -5.71 -6.37 3.35
CA ALA A 58 -5.89 -5.13 4.09
C ALA A 58 -4.79 -4.12 3.77
N THR A 59 -3.56 -4.60 3.61
CA THR A 59 -2.42 -3.79 3.18
C THR A 59 -2.66 -3.21 1.78
N PHE A 60 -3.09 -4.05 0.83
CA PHE A 60 -3.35 -3.61 -0.55
C PHE A 60 -4.49 -2.61 -0.65
N ALA A 61 -5.62 -2.88 0.03
CA ALA A 61 -6.74 -1.94 0.09
C ALA A 61 -6.30 -0.58 0.62
N SER A 62 -5.48 -0.58 1.68
CA SER A 62 -4.98 0.64 2.32
C SER A 62 -4.04 1.42 1.40
N ILE A 63 -3.05 0.76 0.79
CA ILE A 63 -2.08 1.45 -0.06
C ILE A 63 -2.72 1.93 -1.37
N LEU A 64 -3.60 1.14 -1.98
CA LEU A 64 -4.31 1.53 -3.21
C LEU A 64 -5.24 2.72 -2.98
N LYS A 65 -5.86 2.80 -1.80
CA LYS A 65 -6.62 3.99 -1.37
C LYS A 65 -5.74 5.21 -1.16
N ALA A 66 -4.46 5.05 -0.82
CA ALA A 66 -3.54 6.17 -0.67
C ALA A 66 -3.25 6.89 -2.01
N PHE A 67 -3.43 6.20 -3.15
CA PHE A 67 -3.24 6.79 -4.49
C PHE A 67 -4.24 7.88 -4.85
N LEU A 68 -5.33 8.00 -4.08
CA LEU A 68 -6.31 9.08 -4.21
C LEU A 68 -5.68 10.47 -4.19
N GLY A 69 -4.64 10.68 -3.38
CA GLY A 69 -3.95 11.97 -3.26
C GLY A 69 -2.67 12.11 -4.07
N LEU A 70 -2.12 11.01 -4.58
CA LEU A 70 -0.79 10.96 -5.23
C LEU A 70 -0.82 11.07 -6.75
N ALA A 71 -1.88 10.53 -7.39
CA ALA A 71 -1.96 10.37 -8.85
C ALA A 71 -0.75 9.68 -9.53
N SER A 72 0.05 8.89 -8.79
CA SER A 72 1.20 8.15 -9.34
C SER A 72 0.78 6.83 -9.99
N LEU A 73 0.45 6.86 -11.28
CA LEU A 73 0.07 5.65 -12.04
C LEU A 73 1.20 4.60 -12.12
N GLU A 74 2.45 5.05 -12.11
CA GLU A 74 3.61 4.14 -12.21
C GLU A 74 3.76 3.27 -10.95
N ASP A 75 3.69 3.87 -9.77
CA ASP A 75 3.74 3.11 -8.51
C ASP A 75 2.51 2.20 -8.37
N GLY A 76 1.33 2.67 -8.79
CA GLY A 76 0.11 1.86 -8.82
C GLY A 76 0.25 0.61 -9.68
N ARG A 77 0.86 0.74 -10.87
CA ARG A 77 1.15 -0.41 -11.76
C ARG A 77 2.16 -1.39 -11.15
N LYS A 78 3.19 -0.91 -10.46
CA LYS A 78 4.16 -1.79 -9.77
C LYS A 78 3.47 -2.61 -8.68
N ILE A 79 2.56 -2.00 -7.92
CA ILE A 79 1.77 -2.68 -6.90
C ILE A 79 0.79 -3.68 -7.54
N TYR A 80 0.08 -3.30 -8.60
CA TYR A 80 -0.80 -4.21 -9.34
C TYR A 80 -0.06 -5.44 -9.87
N PHE A 81 1.11 -5.27 -10.50
CA PHE A 81 1.90 -6.40 -11.00
C PHE A 81 2.31 -7.35 -9.87
N PHE A 82 2.68 -6.78 -8.70
CA PHE A 82 2.97 -7.60 -7.53
C PHE A 82 1.74 -8.38 -7.05
N ILE A 83 0.59 -7.70 -6.88
CA ILE A 83 -0.70 -8.31 -6.50
C ILE A 83 -1.05 -9.48 -7.42
N PHE A 84 -0.96 -9.26 -8.74
CA PHE A 84 -1.22 -10.29 -9.75
C PHE A 84 -0.27 -11.48 -9.60
N HIS A 85 1.02 -11.22 -9.39
CA HIS A 85 2.02 -12.28 -9.26
C HIS A 85 1.80 -13.17 -8.03
N ILE A 86 1.26 -12.60 -6.95
CA ILE A 86 0.96 -13.35 -5.71
C ILE A 86 -0.50 -13.84 -5.63
N GLY A 87 -1.30 -13.61 -6.67
CA GLY A 87 -2.68 -14.12 -6.80
C GLY A 87 -3.73 -13.38 -5.97
N TYR A 88 -3.44 -12.16 -5.52
CA TYR A 88 -4.39 -11.32 -4.77
C TYR A 88 -5.29 -10.48 -5.69
N ASP A 89 -5.09 -10.52 -7.00
CA ASP A 89 -5.93 -9.84 -8.00
C ASP A 89 -7.37 -10.38 -8.01
N LYS A 90 -7.56 -11.63 -7.57
CA LYS A 90 -8.87 -12.29 -7.46
C LYS A 90 -9.59 -12.05 -6.14
N ASP A 91 -8.91 -11.44 -5.17
CA ASP A 91 -9.51 -11.06 -3.91
C ASP A 91 -10.45 -9.86 -4.14
N GLU A 92 -11.69 -9.96 -3.67
CA GLU A 92 -12.74 -8.97 -3.93
C GLU A 92 -12.36 -7.58 -3.39
N LEU A 93 -11.81 -7.53 -2.18
CA LEU A 93 -11.38 -6.29 -1.55
C LEU A 93 -10.24 -5.63 -2.33
N THR A 94 -9.25 -6.42 -2.73
CA THR A 94 -8.08 -5.97 -3.49
C THR A 94 -8.48 -5.54 -4.92
N GLY A 95 -9.31 -6.32 -5.60
CA GLY A 95 -9.82 -6.02 -6.94
C GLY A 95 -10.64 -4.72 -6.98
N SER A 96 -11.54 -4.52 -6.01
CA SER A 96 -12.29 -3.26 -5.90
C SER A 96 -11.36 -2.06 -5.70
N ALA A 97 -10.31 -2.21 -4.88
CA ALA A 97 -9.35 -1.13 -4.65
C ALA A 97 -8.49 -0.82 -5.89
N LEU A 98 -8.18 -1.83 -6.70
CA LEU A 98 -7.45 -1.67 -7.98
C LEU A 98 -8.26 -0.93 -9.03
N VAL A 99 -9.55 -1.27 -9.18
CA VAL A 99 -10.48 -0.57 -10.08
C VAL A 99 -10.53 0.91 -9.72
N ASP A 100 -10.71 1.20 -8.43
CA ASP A 100 -10.76 2.55 -7.88
C ASP A 100 -9.47 3.33 -8.15
N MET A 101 -8.31 2.71 -7.94
CA MET A 101 -7.01 3.32 -8.17
C MET A 101 -6.83 3.69 -9.64
N TYR A 102 -7.06 2.75 -10.57
CA TYR A 102 -6.91 3.01 -12.00
C TYR A 102 -7.89 4.06 -12.52
N ALA A 103 -9.15 3.99 -12.09
CA ALA A 103 -10.17 4.97 -12.48
C ALA A 103 -9.77 6.39 -12.08
N LYS A 104 -9.22 6.55 -10.87
CA LYS A 104 -8.84 7.87 -10.32
C LYS A 104 -7.51 8.37 -10.85
N CYS A 105 -6.62 7.49 -11.27
CA CYS A 105 -5.44 7.84 -12.07
C CYS A 105 -5.76 8.11 -13.56
N GLY A 106 -7.04 8.04 -13.97
CA GLY A 106 -7.48 8.31 -15.34
C GLY A 106 -7.25 7.19 -16.34
N ASP A 107 -6.82 6.00 -15.91
CA ASP A 107 -6.57 4.83 -16.77
C ASP A 107 -7.77 3.87 -16.74
N MET A 108 -8.89 4.33 -17.30
CA MET A 108 -10.14 3.56 -17.35
C MET A 108 -9.99 2.24 -18.11
N LYS A 109 -9.06 2.17 -19.07
CA LYS A 109 -8.77 0.94 -19.82
C LYS A 109 -8.18 -0.14 -18.93
N SER A 110 -7.27 0.22 -18.03
CA SER A 110 -6.71 -0.71 -17.05
C SER A 110 -7.72 -1.04 -15.96
N SER A 111 -8.52 -0.06 -15.53
CA SER A 111 -9.62 -0.27 -14.57
C SER A 111 -10.59 -1.37 -15.04
N ALA A 112 -11.01 -1.32 -16.31
CA ALA A 112 -11.91 -2.31 -16.92
C ALA A 112 -11.29 -3.70 -17.15
N LYS A 113 -9.98 -3.88 -16.95
CA LYS A 113 -9.26 -5.16 -17.12
C LYS A 113 -8.91 -5.85 -15.80
N VAL A 114 -9.18 -5.19 -14.66
CA VAL A 114 -8.97 -5.80 -13.34
C VAL A 114 -9.91 -6.98 -13.13
N PHE A 115 -11.05 -7.00 -13.84
CA PHE A 115 -12.04 -8.07 -13.90
C PHE A 115 -12.24 -8.53 -15.36
#